data_AF-A0A7C8YZZ3-F1
#
_entry.id   AF-A0A7C8YZZ3-F1
#
_cell.length_a   1.000
_cell.length_b   1.000
_cell.length_c   1.000
_cell.angle_alpha   90.00
_cell.angle_beta   90.00
_cell.angle_gamma   90.00
#
_symmetry.space_group_name_H-M   'P 1'
#
loop_
_entity.id
_entity.type
_entity.pdbx_description
1 polymer ?
#
loop_
_entity_poly.entity_id
_entity_poly.type
_entity_poly.pdbx_seq_one_letter_code
_entity_poly.pdbx_strand_id
1 'polypeptide(L)'
;MGLKARMIWSYGSHANASVGAEQAVRPVQMSIATTLSTAGHTLEGAQAELVLNPLRLAFETKNTKIVECALDCLHKLIAYDHLEGDPGLDGGENAALLADILSRVCSCVDNSSSDSTVLQVLKVLLTAIASTKFRELTMFVWD
;
A
#
# COMPACT_ATOMS: atom_id res chain seq x y z
N MET A 1 20.89 10.69 -30.48
CA MET A 1 19.50 10.53 -30.98
C MET A 1 19.03 9.14 -30.57
N GLY A 2 18.52 9.03 -29.34
CA GLY A 2 18.32 7.76 -28.65
C GLY A 2 16.87 7.28 -28.68
N LEU A 3 16.75 5.97 -28.91
CA LEU A 3 15.69 5.03 -28.53
C LEU A 3 14.24 5.37 -28.88
N LYS A 4 13.78 4.68 -29.92
CA LYS A 4 12.39 4.52 -30.33
C LYS A 4 11.73 3.42 -29.47
N ALA A 5 10.59 3.77 -28.88
CA ALA A 5 9.36 2.97 -28.69
C ALA A 5 9.50 1.41 -28.66
N ARG A 6 9.17 0.73 -27.55
CA ARG A 6 7.82 0.44 -27.03
C ARG A 6 7.14 -0.72 -27.81
N MET A 7 6.62 -1.67 -27.03
CA MET A 7 5.87 -2.90 -27.41
C MET A 7 6.68 -4.08 -27.92
N ILE A 8 7.09 -4.95 -27.01
CA ILE A 8 7.05 -6.40 -27.26
C ILE A 8 6.53 -7.07 -26.00
N TRP A 9 5.23 -7.35 -25.95
CA TRP A 9 4.64 -8.56 -25.39
C TRP A 9 3.33 -8.80 -26.14
N SER A 10 3.47 -9.31 -27.36
CA SER A 10 2.42 -10.00 -28.09
C SER A 10 2.85 -11.45 -28.17
N TYR A 11 2.19 -12.35 -27.43
CA TYR A 11 2.21 -13.77 -27.75
C TYR A 11 0.98 -14.49 -27.18
N GLY A 12 0.19 -15.06 -28.10
CA GLY A 12 -0.31 -16.43 -27.92
C GLY A 12 -1.71 -16.61 -27.34
N SER A 13 -2.73 -16.37 -28.16
CA SER A 13 -4.07 -16.96 -28.03
C SER A 13 -4.03 -18.48 -28.27
N HIS A 14 -4.77 -19.28 -27.48
CA HIS A 14 -5.49 -20.48 -27.92
C HIS A 14 -6.54 -20.92 -26.87
N ALA A 15 -7.80 -21.05 -27.33
CA ALA A 15 -9.01 -21.51 -26.61
C ALA A 15 -8.96 -23.05 -26.33
N ASN A 16 -9.83 -23.74 -25.57
CA ASN A 16 -11.15 -23.55 -24.96
C ASN A 16 -11.41 -24.67 -23.90
N ALA A 17 -12.36 -24.39 -22.99
CA ALA A 17 -13.34 -25.28 -22.34
C ALA A 17 -12.94 -26.14 -21.13
N SER A 18 -13.45 -25.75 -19.96
CA SER A 18 -14.30 -26.66 -19.18
C SER A 18 -15.36 -25.88 -18.39
N VAL A 19 -16.56 -26.47 -18.37
CA VAL A 19 -17.83 -26.00 -17.82
C VAL A 19 -17.82 -26.13 -16.29
N GLY A 20 -18.37 -25.15 -15.56
CA GLY A 20 -18.72 -25.38 -14.16
C GLY A 20 -19.09 -24.14 -13.34
N ALA A 21 -20.38 -24.00 -13.07
CA ALA A 21 -21.00 -23.24 -11.98
C ALA A 21 -20.88 -21.70 -12.00
N GLU A 22 -21.90 -21.10 -12.60
CA GLU A 22 -22.37 -19.75 -12.29
C GLU A 22 -22.76 -19.67 -10.81
N GLN A 23 -21.86 -19.14 -9.97
CA GLN A 23 -22.24 -18.52 -8.72
C GLN A 23 -22.15 -17.01 -8.92
N ALA A 24 -23.30 -16.40 -9.15
CA ALA A 24 -23.50 -14.96 -9.05
C ALA A 24 -23.25 -14.52 -7.61
N VAL A 25 -21.98 -14.27 -7.28
CA VAL A 25 -21.59 -13.56 -6.06
C VAL A 25 -22.04 -12.11 -6.26
N ARG A 26 -23.16 -11.75 -5.64
CA ARG A 26 -23.52 -10.33 -5.46
C ARG A 26 -22.29 -9.63 -4.86
N PRO A 27 -21.84 -8.47 -5.36
CA PRO A 27 -20.79 -7.74 -4.69
C PRO A 27 -21.35 -7.31 -3.34
N VAL A 28 -21.05 -8.08 -2.30
CA VAL A 28 -21.21 -7.64 -0.93
C VAL A 28 -20.17 -6.55 -0.82
N GLN A 29 -20.62 -5.30 -0.80
CA GLN A 29 -19.76 -4.18 -0.48
C GLN A 29 -19.26 -4.42 0.95
N MET A 30 -18.08 -5.03 1.06
CA MET A 30 -17.51 -5.48 2.30
C MET A 30 -17.18 -4.23 3.11
N SER A 31 -17.68 -4.16 4.35
CA SER A 31 -17.38 -3.02 5.22
C SER A 31 -15.90 -3.04 5.57
N ILE A 32 -15.28 -1.86 5.75
CA ILE A 32 -13.85 -1.70 6.12
C ILE A 32 -13.49 -2.62 7.29
N ALA A 33 -14.37 -2.70 8.30
CA ALA A 33 -14.16 -3.56 9.47
C ALA A 33 -14.11 -5.06 9.12
N THR A 34 -14.89 -5.49 8.13
CA THR A 34 -14.90 -6.87 7.64
C THR A 34 -13.63 -7.16 6.84
N THR A 35 -13.18 -6.23 5.98
CA THR A 35 -11.92 -6.34 5.23
C THR A 35 -10.72 -6.43 6.17
N LEU A 36 -10.66 -5.58 7.20
CA LEU A 36 -9.57 -5.58 8.20
C LEU A 36 -9.63 -6.76 9.19
N SER A 37 -10.73 -7.52 9.20
CA SER A 37 -10.86 -8.67 10.13
C SER A 37 -10.06 -9.90 9.71
N THR A 38 -9.69 -10.00 8.42
CA THR A 38 -9.05 -11.20 7.85
C THR A 38 -7.89 -10.80 6.94
N ALA A 39 -6.68 -11.33 7.22
CA ALA A 39 -5.49 -11.05 6.42
C ALA A 39 -5.65 -11.50 4.96
N GLY A 40 -5.03 -10.77 4.03
CA GLY A 40 -5.09 -11.05 2.60
C GLY A 40 -6.30 -10.45 1.86
N HIS A 41 -7.16 -9.69 2.56
CA HIS A 41 -8.18 -8.85 1.92
C HIS A 41 -7.69 -7.41 1.79
N THR A 42 -7.65 -6.90 0.56
CA THR A 42 -7.14 -5.55 0.25
C THR A 42 -8.23 -4.49 0.39
N LEU A 43 -7.86 -3.31 0.90
CA LEU A 43 -8.69 -2.10 0.81
C LEU A 43 -8.60 -1.52 -0.60
N GLU A 44 -9.73 -1.34 -1.26
CA GLU A 44 -9.81 -0.82 -2.63
C GLU A 44 -10.50 0.55 -2.71
N GLY A 45 -10.00 1.40 -3.62
CA GLY A 45 -10.54 2.74 -3.91
C GLY A 45 -10.85 3.56 -2.66
N ALA A 46 -12.09 4.04 -2.55
CA ALA A 46 -12.55 4.87 -1.45
C ALA A 46 -12.37 4.25 -0.03
N GLN A 47 -12.34 2.91 0.10
CA GLN A 47 -12.12 2.28 1.41
C GLN A 47 -10.70 2.50 1.91
N ALA A 48 -9.71 2.42 1.01
CA ALA A 48 -8.33 2.70 1.33
C ALA A 48 -8.14 4.17 1.68
N GLU A 49 -8.73 5.10 0.90
CA GLU A 49 -8.65 6.53 1.21
C GLU A 49 -9.20 6.89 2.60
N LEU A 50 -10.32 6.27 3.01
CA LEU A 50 -10.92 6.50 4.33
C LEU A 50 -10.02 6.05 5.48
N VAL A 51 -9.11 5.08 5.26
CA VAL A 51 -8.14 4.60 6.25
C VAL A 51 -6.81 5.34 6.14
N LEU A 52 -6.35 5.62 4.93
CA LEU A 52 -5.04 6.22 4.65
C LEU A 52 -5.02 7.74 4.91
N ASN A 53 -6.11 8.47 4.65
CA ASN A 53 -6.15 9.92 4.89
C ASN A 53 -5.98 10.29 6.38
N PRO A 54 -6.66 9.63 7.34
CA PRO A 54 -6.40 9.84 8.76
C PRO A 54 -4.95 9.51 9.16
N LEU A 55 -4.36 8.44 8.60
CA LEU A 55 -2.96 8.09 8.87
C LEU A 55 -2.00 9.16 8.34
N ARG A 56 -2.23 9.67 7.13
CA ARG A 56 -1.47 10.79 6.56
C ARG A 56 -1.47 12.02 7.49
N LEU A 57 -2.65 12.40 7.98
CA LEU A 57 -2.80 13.50 8.94
C LEU A 57 -2.13 13.18 10.28
N ALA A 58 -2.20 11.93 10.76
CA ALA A 58 -1.58 11.50 12.01
C ALA A 58 -0.06 11.75 12.01
N PHE A 59 0.62 11.47 10.88
CA PHE A 59 2.04 11.74 10.71
C PHE A 59 2.39 13.25 10.67
N GLU A 60 1.45 14.12 10.29
CA GLU A 60 1.64 15.59 10.32
C GLU A 60 1.56 16.18 11.72
N THR A 61 0.85 15.53 12.66
CA THR A 61 0.54 16.11 13.97
C THR A 61 1.77 16.39 14.83
N LYS A 62 2.92 15.78 14.52
CA LYS A 62 4.16 15.79 15.33
C LYS A 62 3.96 15.36 16.79
N ASN A 63 2.82 14.75 17.11
CA ASN A 63 2.55 14.20 18.43
C ASN A 63 3.07 12.76 18.46
N THR A 64 4.17 12.53 19.18
CA THR A 64 4.86 11.24 19.23
C THR A 64 3.92 10.08 19.50
N LYS A 65 2.97 10.21 20.43
CA LYS A 65 2.04 9.12 20.76
C LYS A 65 1.12 8.76 19.60
N ILE A 66 0.66 9.77 18.86
CA ILE A 66 -0.20 9.57 17.68
C ILE A 66 0.62 8.96 16.54
N VAL A 67 1.83 9.47 16.31
CA VAL A 67 2.76 8.96 15.30
C VAL A 67 3.11 7.51 15.57
N GLU A 68 3.47 7.15 16.80
CA GLU A 68 3.78 5.76 17.17
C GLU A 68 2.59 4.82 16.93
N CYS A 69 1.37 5.23 17.29
CA CYS A 69 0.16 4.47 16.98
C CYS A 69 -0.08 4.35 15.46
N ALA A 70 0.15 5.41 14.69
CA ALA A 70 0.00 5.40 13.24
C ALA A 70 1.05 4.50 12.56
N LEU A 71 2.30 4.49 13.04
CA LEU A 71 3.35 3.58 12.60
C LEU A 71 2.95 2.11 12.84
N ASP A 72 2.43 1.78 14.03
CA ASP A 72 2.00 0.42 14.32
C ASP A 72 0.80 -0.02 13.45
N CYS A 73 -0.14 0.90 13.20
CA CYS A 73 -1.27 0.66 12.31
C CYS A 73 -0.79 0.41 10.87
N LEU A 74 0.06 1.29 10.34
CA LEU A 74 0.60 1.16 8.98
C LEU A 74 1.41 -0.13 8.83
N HIS A 75 2.25 -0.48 9.81
CA HIS A 75 2.97 -1.74 9.82
C HIS A 75 2.03 -2.95 9.70
N LYS A 76 0.94 -2.98 10.46
CA LYS A 76 -0.05 -4.07 10.41
C LYS A 76 -0.75 -4.10 9.06
N LEU A 77 -1.19 -2.96 8.54
CA LEU A 77 -1.85 -2.89 7.23
C LEU A 77 -0.98 -3.46 6.10
N ILE A 78 0.32 -3.17 6.12
CA ILE A 78 1.28 -3.71 5.15
C ILE A 78 1.54 -5.20 5.42
N ALA A 79 1.79 -5.59 6.67
CA ALA A 79 2.13 -6.97 7.04
C ALA A 79 0.99 -7.98 6.79
N TYR A 80 -0.26 -7.53 6.82
CA TYR A 80 -1.44 -8.35 6.54
C TYR A 80 -1.93 -8.24 5.08
N ASP A 81 -1.16 -7.58 4.20
CA ASP A 81 -1.50 -7.36 2.79
C ASP A 81 -2.87 -6.67 2.61
N HIS A 82 -3.21 -5.73 3.48
CA HIS A 82 -4.44 -4.94 3.37
C HIS A 82 -4.31 -3.75 2.41
N LEU A 83 -3.11 -3.43 1.96
CA LEU A 83 -2.82 -2.29 1.08
C LEU A 83 -2.24 -2.76 -0.24
N GLU A 84 -2.68 -2.13 -1.32
CA GLU A 84 -2.10 -2.31 -2.65
C GLU A 84 -1.26 -1.08 -3.01
N GLY A 85 0.06 -1.29 -3.09
CA GLY A 85 1.01 -0.29 -3.52
C GLY A 85 1.36 -0.36 -5.00
N ASP A 86 0.78 -1.30 -5.75
CA ASP A 86 1.00 -1.41 -7.19
C ASP A 86 0.14 -0.35 -7.91
N PRO A 87 0.73 0.63 -8.61
CA PRO A 87 -0.05 1.56 -9.42
C PRO A 87 -0.75 0.85 -10.58
N GLY A 88 -0.35 -0.37 -10.95
CA GLY A 88 -0.95 -1.13 -12.06
C GLY A 88 -0.92 -0.35 -13.38
N LEU A 89 -1.83 -0.72 -14.29
CA LEU A 89 -1.96 -0.10 -15.61
C LEU A 89 -2.74 1.24 -15.58
N ASP A 90 -3.49 1.50 -14.50
CA ASP A 90 -4.40 2.65 -14.37
C ASP A 90 -3.87 3.74 -13.44
N GLY A 91 -2.68 3.58 -12.86
CA GLY A 91 -2.09 4.56 -11.95
C GLY A 91 -2.89 4.70 -10.65
N GLY A 92 -3.07 3.60 -9.93
CA GLY A 92 -3.90 3.51 -8.73
C GLY A 92 -3.65 4.66 -7.73
N GLU A 93 -4.72 5.41 -7.43
CA GLU A 93 -4.73 6.55 -6.50
C GLU A 93 -4.12 6.23 -5.12
N ASN A 94 -4.27 4.97 -4.69
CA ASN A 94 -3.75 4.47 -3.42
C ASN A 94 -2.22 4.40 -3.39
N ALA A 95 -1.57 4.06 -4.51
CA ALA A 95 -0.12 3.96 -4.57
C ALA A 95 0.55 5.34 -4.35
N ALA A 96 -0.05 6.40 -4.91
CA ALA A 96 0.43 7.77 -4.71
C ALA A 96 0.21 8.27 -3.26
N LEU A 97 -0.95 8.01 -2.68
CA LEU A 97 -1.24 8.35 -1.27
C LEU A 97 -0.30 7.64 -0.31
N LEU A 98 0.00 6.38 -0.59
CA LEU A 98 0.87 5.54 0.21
C LEU A 98 2.33 5.96 0.10
N ALA A 99 2.78 6.37 -1.09
CA ALA A 99 4.07 7.02 -1.26
C ALA A 99 4.18 8.32 -0.46
N ASP A 100 3.15 9.19 -0.48
CA ASP A 100 3.10 10.41 0.34
C ASP A 100 3.20 10.09 1.84
N ILE A 101 2.47 9.06 2.30
CA ILE A 101 2.53 8.59 3.69
C ILE A 101 3.94 8.10 4.05
N LEU A 102 4.56 7.26 3.22
CA LEU A 102 5.90 6.75 3.48
C LEU A 102 6.96 7.88 3.50
N SER A 103 6.80 8.89 2.64
CA SER A 103 7.64 10.10 2.66
C SER A 103 7.50 10.86 3.99
N ARG A 104 6.28 11.01 4.50
CA ARG A 104 6.02 11.62 5.82
C ARG A 104 6.56 10.78 6.97
N VAL A 105 6.45 9.45 6.89
CA VAL A 105 7.04 8.51 7.85
C VAL A 105 8.55 8.69 7.92
N CYS A 106 9.25 8.83 6.77
CA CYS A 106 10.67 9.14 6.76
C CYS A 106 10.99 10.47 7.46
N SER A 107 10.15 11.49 7.29
CA SER A 107 10.32 12.78 7.98
C SER A 107 10.00 12.76 9.47
N CYS A 108 9.46 11.66 10.01
CA CYS A 108 9.23 11.50 11.45
C CYS A 108 10.53 11.24 12.23
N VAL A 109 11.65 11.00 11.55
CA VAL A 109 12.97 10.80 12.16
C VAL A 109 13.85 12.02 11.94
N ASP A 110 14.33 12.58 13.05
CA ASP A 110 15.26 13.71 13.10
C ASP A 110 16.30 13.52 14.21
N ASN A 111 17.27 14.43 14.32
CA ASN A 111 18.38 14.33 15.29
C ASN A 111 17.94 14.33 16.77
N SER A 112 16.70 14.72 17.07
CA SER A 112 16.11 14.72 18.41
C SER A 112 15.08 13.61 18.63
N SER A 113 14.84 12.78 17.63
CA SER A 113 13.94 11.63 17.73
C SER A 113 14.46 10.59 18.71
N SER A 114 13.54 9.97 19.45
CA SER A 114 13.88 8.88 20.38
C SER A 114 14.22 7.58 19.64
N ASP A 115 15.08 6.74 20.21
CA ASP A 115 15.41 5.42 19.64
C ASP A 115 14.15 4.58 19.37
N SER A 116 13.13 4.67 20.23
CA SER A 116 11.82 4.01 20.03
C SER A 116 11.18 4.41 18.71
N THR A 117 11.10 5.71 18.44
CA THR A 117 10.51 6.27 17.22
C THR A 117 11.32 5.84 15.99
N VAL A 118 12.65 5.93 16.07
CA VAL A 118 13.56 5.51 14.99
C VAL A 118 13.35 4.03 14.65
N LEU A 119 13.31 3.16 15.66
CA LEU A 119 13.10 1.73 15.48
C LEU A 119 11.73 1.41 14.88
N GLN A 120 10.69 2.13 15.28
CA GLN A 120 9.35 1.94 14.71
C GLN A 120 9.29 2.36 13.24
N VAL A 121 9.88 3.50 12.89
CA VAL A 121 9.97 3.95 11.49
C VAL A 121 10.76 2.95 10.65
N LEU A 122 11.92 2.49 11.15
CA LEU A 122 12.72 1.47 10.47
C LEU A 122 11.93 0.17 10.25
N LYS A 123 11.18 -0.27 11.26
CA LYS A 123 10.33 -1.48 11.16
C LYS A 123 9.27 -1.33 10.06
N VAL A 124 8.58 -0.19 10.01
CA VAL A 124 7.55 0.07 8.98
C VAL A 124 8.18 0.09 7.59
N LEU A 125 9.28 0.83 7.39
CA LEU A 125 9.94 0.94 6.10
C LEU A 125 10.49 -0.41 5.63
N LEU A 126 11.08 -1.20 6.52
CA LEU A 126 11.57 -2.54 6.19
C LEU A 126 10.43 -3.47 5.76
N THR A 127 9.31 -3.45 6.48
CA THR A 127 8.11 -4.24 6.12
C THR A 127 7.54 -3.79 4.77
N ALA A 128 7.51 -2.48 4.50
CA ALA A 128 7.11 -1.95 3.19
C ALA A 128 8.04 -2.44 2.07
N ILE A 129 9.36 -2.39 2.26
CA ILE A 129 10.34 -2.81 1.24
C ILE A 129 10.32 -4.33 1.04
N ALA A 130 10.06 -5.10 2.09
CA ALA A 130 9.97 -6.55 2.01
C ALA A 130 8.68 -7.04 1.33
N SER A 131 7.58 -6.28 1.45
CA SER A 131 6.28 -6.62 0.86
C SER A 131 6.33 -6.60 -0.68
N THR A 132 5.84 -7.67 -1.31
CA THR A 132 5.79 -7.80 -2.77
C THR A 132 4.83 -6.81 -3.42
N LYS A 133 3.83 -6.30 -2.69
CA LYS A 133 2.85 -5.30 -3.14
C LYS A 133 3.39 -3.87 -3.25
N PHE A 134 4.59 -3.61 -2.72
CA PHE A 134 5.20 -2.28 -2.63
C PHE A 134 6.53 -2.17 -3.38
N ARG A 135 6.99 -3.27 -4.00
CA ARG A 135 8.31 -3.34 -4.65
C ARG A 135 8.49 -2.27 -5.72
N GLU A 136 7.44 -1.91 -6.45
CA GLU A 136 7.51 -0.85 -7.47
C GLU A 136 7.61 0.56 -6.86
N LEU A 137 6.93 0.82 -5.72
CA LEU A 137 7.01 2.11 -5.01
C LEU A 137 8.41 2.39 -4.45
N THR A 138 9.14 1.36 -4.04
CA THR A 138 10.49 1.55 -3.50
C THR A 138 11.48 2.08 -4.53
N MET A 139 11.27 1.80 -5.83
CA MET A 139 12.07 2.43 -6.89
C MET A 139 11.74 3.92 -7.05
N PHE A 140 10.50 4.34 -6.81
CA PHE A 140 10.09 5.75 -6.87
C PHE A 140 10.50 6.58 -5.65
N VAL A 141 10.63 5.97 -4.47
CA VAL A 141 11.01 6.69 -3.23
C VAL A 141 12.52 6.98 -3.17
N TRP A 142 13.33 6.27 -3.95
CA TRP A 142 14.80 6.36 -3.94
C TRP A 142 15.41 6.90 -5.25
N ASP A 143 14.59 7.42 -6.17
CA ASP A 143 15.01 8.23 -7.33
C ASP A 143 14.77 9.72 -7.05
#